data_AF-A0A2S0I4U8-F1
#
_entry.id   AF-A0A2S0I4U8-F1
#
_cell.length_a   1.000
_cell.length_b   1.000
_cell.length_c   1.000
_cell.angle_alpha   90.00
_cell.angle_beta   90.00
_cell.angle_gamma   90.00
#
_symmetry.space_group_name_H-M   'P 1'
#
loop_
_entity.id
_entity.type
_entity.pdbx_description
1 polymer ?
#
loop_
_entity_poly.entity_id
_entity_poly.type
_entity_poly.pdbx_seq_one_letter_code
_entity_poly.pdbx_strand_id
1 'polypeptide(L)'
;MDPRAQQLRANGTSFALLAGAFRFLGWLNGGAALVLVGFSLGIVGSDIAAPDLQIPLLLFLAGLVLAGLGVAFAYLAQVSLLRQGYNGHLTRGHWPAQLLALLCYVASMLAFCGACWFSVGQVATATPQAAAYAQR
;
A
#
# COMPACT_ATOMS: atom_id res chain seq x y z
N MET A 1 30.31 25.34 -2.08
CA MET A 1 29.48 24.16 -1.69
C MET A 1 29.88 23.02 -2.60
N ASP A 2 30.33 21.89 -2.06
CA ASP A 2 30.73 20.75 -2.90
C ASP A 2 29.51 20.16 -3.63
N PRO A 3 29.57 20.01 -4.98
CA PRO A 3 28.45 19.50 -5.77
C PRO A 3 28.03 18.07 -5.36
N ARG A 4 28.99 17.27 -4.88
CA ARG A 4 28.76 15.91 -4.36
C ARG A 4 27.90 15.91 -3.09
N ALA A 5 28.13 16.87 -2.20
CA ALA A 5 27.36 17.01 -0.97
C ALA A 5 25.90 17.41 -1.25
N GLN A 6 25.68 18.21 -2.31
CA GLN A 6 24.34 18.62 -2.72
C GLN A 6 23.56 17.47 -3.36
N GLN A 7 24.21 16.64 -4.19
CA GLN A 7 23.58 15.45 -4.77
C GLN A 7 23.19 14.39 -3.72
N LEU A 8 24.05 14.14 -2.73
CA LEU A 8 23.75 13.20 -1.64
C LEU A 8 22.55 13.68 -0.80
N ARG A 9 22.45 14.98 -0.49
CA ARG A 9 21.29 15.54 0.23
C ARG A 9 20.01 15.44 -0.58
N ALA A 10 20.05 15.80 -1.87
CA ALA A 10 18.88 15.71 -2.75
C ALA A 10 18.36 14.26 -2.83
N ASN A 11 19.25 13.29 -2.98
CA ASN A 11 18.90 11.87 -2.97
C ASN A 11 18.33 11.43 -1.62
N GLY A 12 18.91 11.86 -0.50
CA GLY A 12 18.37 11.56 0.83
C GLY A 12 16.93 12.06 1.02
N THR A 13 16.61 13.26 0.53
CA THR A 13 15.25 13.83 0.64
C THR A 13 14.22 13.07 -0.19
N SER A 14 14.55 12.65 -1.41
CA SER A 14 13.61 11.89 -2.26
C SER A 14 13.30 10.52 -1.68
N PHE A 15 14.29 9.87 -1.05
CA PHE A 15 14.08 8.62 -0.34
C PHE A 15 13.24 8.76 0.93
N ALA A 16 13.42 9.83 1.70
CA ALA A 16 12.60 10.10 2.87
C ALA A 16 11.13 10.32 2.49
N LEU A 17 10.87 11.05 1.40
CA LEU A 17 9.51 11.24 0.86
C LEU A 17 8.89 9.91 0.42
N LEU A 18 9.64 9.07 -0.30
CA LEU A 18 9.16 7.78 -0.76
C LEU A 18 8.87 6.84 0.42
N ALA A 19 9.73 6.80 1.44
CA ALA A 19 9.49 6.03 2.66
C ALA A 19 8.24 6.52 3.42
N GLY A 20 8.03 7.84 3.49
CA GLY A 20 6.82 8.44 4.04
C GLY A 20 5.57 8.02 3.28
N ALA A 21 5.63 8.01 1.94
CA ALA A 21 4.52 7.60 1.09
C ALA A 21 4.15 6.12 1.27
N PHE A 22 5.14 5.22 1.35
CA PHE A 22 4.89 3.81 1.67
C PHE A 22 4.32 3.61 3.07
N ARG A 23 4.81 4.36 4.07
CA ARG A 23 4.27 4.29 5.43
C ARG A 23 2.81 4.70 5.46
N PHE A 24 2.44 5.75 4.71
CA PHE A 24 1.04 6.17 4.56
C PHE A 24 0.18 5.07 3.93
N LEU A 25 0.64 4.44 2.85
CA LEU A 25 -0.07 3.32 2.21
C LEU A 25 -0.17 2.08 3.09
N GLY A 26 0.87 1.78 3.88
CA GLY A 26 0.84 0.70 4.87
C GLY A 26 -0.22 0.95 5.94
N TRP A 27 -0.33 2.19 6.44
CA TRP A 27 -1.38 2.58 7.38
C TRP A 27 -2.78 2.52 6.76
N LEU A 28 -2.95 2.98 5.53
CA LEU A 28 -4.24 2.92 4.84
C LEU A 28 -4.71 1.47 4.63
N ASN A 29 -3.86 0.65 4.00
CA ASN A 29 -4.20 -0.75 3.71
C ASN A 29 -4.35 -1.57 4.99
N GLY A 30 -3.42 -1.45 5.93
CA GLY A 30 -3.45 -2.17 7.21
C GLY A 30 -4.61 -1.73 8.10
N GLY A 31 -4.86 -0.43 8.21
CA GLY A 31 -5.97 0.12 8.99
C GLY A 31 -7.32 -0.32 8.43
N ALA A 32 -7.52 -0.23 7.12
CA ALA A 32 -8.74 -0.71 6.47
C ALA A 32 -8.95 -2.23 6.66
N ALA A 33 -7.88 -3.02 6.52
CA ALA A 33 -7.93 -4.47 6.76
C ALA A 33 -8.33 -4.79 8.21
N LEU A 34 -7.76 -4.11 9.21
CA LEU A 34 -8.13 -4.31 10.62
C LEU A 34 -9.59 -3.94 10.90
N VAL A 35 -10.10 -2.87 10.29
CA VAL A 35 -11.52 -2.49 10.40
C VAL A 35 -12.43 -3.58 9.83
N LEU A 36 -12.10 -4.10 8.64
CA LEU A 36 -12.84 -5.19 8.01
C LEU A 36 -12.80 -6.48 8.84
N VAL A 37 -11.64 -6.83 9.40
CA VAL A 37 -11.50 -7.98 10.31
C VAL A 37 -12.37 -7.78 11.55
N GLY A 38 -12.33 -6.60 12.17
CA GLY A 38 -13.16 -6.28 13.33
C GLY A 38 -14.66 -6.39 13.04
N PHE A 39 -15.08 -5.97 11.84
CA PHE A 39 -16.45 -6.16 11.37
C PHE A 39 -16.79 -7.65 11.20
N SER A 40 -15.93 -8.43 10.53
CA SER A 40 -16.14 -9.86 10.31
C SER A 40 -16.15 -10.70 11.59
N LEU A 41 -15.45 -10.26 12.64
CA LEU A 41 -15.48 -10.90 13.98
C LEU A 41 -16.74 -10.53 14.79
N GLY A 42 -17.59 -9.63 14.29
CA GLY A 42 -18.76 -9.15 15.01
C GLY A 42 -18.46 -8.18 16.17
N ILE A 43 -17.23 -7.64 16.23
CA ILE A 43 -16.86 -6.60 17.21
C ILE A 43 -17.66 -5.32 16.95
N VAL A 44 -17.88 -5.03 15.67
CA VAL A 44 -18.78 -3.97 15.20
C VAL A 44 -20.13 -4.64 14.92
N GLY A 45 -21.02 -4.68 15.90
CA GLY A 45 -22.33 -5.33 15.78
C GLY A 45 -23.10 -4.84 14.56
N SER A 46 -23.43 -5.76 13.65
CA SER A 46 -24.25 -5.51 12.47
C SER A 46 -25.40 -6.50 12.46
N ASP A 47 -26.63 -6.00 12.51
CA ASP A 47 -27.87 -6.81 12.44
C ASP A 47 -28.20 -7.28 11.00
N ILE A 48 -27.32 -6.97 10.04
CA ILE A 48 -27.46 -7.35 8.63
C ILE A 48 -26.57 -8.57 8.36
N ALA A 49 -27.09 -9.54 7.60
CA ALA A 49 -26.34 -10.70 7.11
C ALA A 49 -25.00 -10.24 6.52
N ALA A 50 -23.89 -10.76 7.05
CA ALA A 50 -22.55 -10.28 6.75
C ALA A 50 -22.29 -10.35 5.23
N PRO A 51 -22.11 -9.21 4.54
CA PRO A 51 -21.73 -9.23 3.13
C PRO A 51 -20.36 -9.91 2.98
N ASP A 52 -20.15 -10.61 1.87
CA ASP A 52 -18.88 -11.31 1.62
C ASP A 52 -17.75 -10.28 1.37
N LEU A 53 -17.07 -9.91 2.45
CA LEU A 53 -15.99 -8.93 2.49
C LEU A 53 -14.60 -9.53 2.22
N GLN A 54 -14.53 -10.80 1.81
CA GLN A 54 -13.28 -11.50 1.53
C GLN A 54 -12.47 -10.83 0.42
N ILE A 55 -13.12 -10.41 -0.67
CA ILE A 55 -12.44 -9.79 -1.82
C ILE A 55 -11.79 -8.44 -1.42
N PRO A 56 -12.51 -7.47 -0.80
CA PRO A 56 -11.88 -6.25 -0.30
C PRO A 56 -10.74 -6.51 0.68
N LEU A 57 -10.91 -7.45 1.61
CA LEU A 57 -9.90 -7.78 2.61
C LEU A 57 -8.62 -8.33 1.96
N LEU A 58 -8.75 -9.22 0.97
CA LEU A 58 -7.62 -9.75 0.22
C LEU A 58 -6.88 -8.66 -0.54
N LEU A 59 -7.61 -7.70 -1.14
CA LEU A 59 -7.01 -6.55 -1.83
C LEU A 59 -6.25 -5.62 -0.87
N PHE A 60 -6.79 -5.31 0.31
CA PHE A 60 -6.08 -4.53 1.31
C PHE A 60 -4.81 -5.24 1.83
N LEU A 61 -4.87 -6.55 2.08
CA LEU A 61 -3.70 -7.32 2.48
C LEU A 61 -2.64 -7.40 1.37
N ALA A 62 -3.06 -7.60 0.12
CA ALA A 62 -2.17 -7.55 -1.03
C ALA A 62 -1.48 -6.19 -1.14
N GLY A 63 -2.25 -5.09 -0.99
CA GLY A 63 -1.73 -3.73 -0.97
C GLY A 63 -0.73 -3.50 0.16
N LEU A 64 -0.99 -4.02 1.36
CA LEU A 64 -0.08 -3.95 2.51
C LEU A 64 1.24 -4.69 2.26
N VAL A 65 1.18 -5.91 1.73
CA VAL A 65 2.38 -6.70 1.38
C VAL A 65 3.19 -5.98 0.33
N LEU A 66 2.54 -5.41 -0.69
CA LEU A 66 3.21 -4.68 -1.75
C LEU A 66 3.87 -3.39 -1.26
N ALA A 67 3.24 -2.69 -0.30
CA ALA A 67 3.86 -1.55 0.36
C ALA A 67 5.14 -1.97 1.12
N GLY A 68 5.10 -3.10 1.82
CA GLY A 68 6.27 -3.66 2.52
C GLY A 68 7.41 -4.04 1.55
N LEU A 69 7.09 -4.73 0.45
CA LEU A 69 8.06 -5.08 -0.59
C LEU A 69 8.66 -3.83 -1.24
N GLY A 70 7.86 -2.81 -1.50
CA GLY A 70 8.31 -1.54 -2.05
C GLY A 70 9.32 -0.83 -1.14
N VAL A 71 9.12 -0.86 0.18
CA VAL A 71 10.09 -0.34 1.16
C VAL A 71 11.41 -1.13 1.10
N ALA A 72 11.34 -2.46 1.02
CA ALA A 72 12.54 -3.30 0.91
C ALA A 72 13.36 -2.97 -0.35
N PHE A 73 12.71 -2.79 -1.50
CA PHE A 73 13.38 -2.40 -2.74
C PHE A 73 13.92 -0.97 -2.70
N ALA A 74 13.20 -0.02 -2.08
CA ALA A 74 13.68 1.33 -1.86
C ALA A 74 14.92 1.37 -0.95
N TYR A 75 14.98 0.52 0.07
CA TYR A 75 16.15 0.36 0.93
C TYR A 75 17.35 -0.21 0.16
N LEU A 76 17.15 -1.25 -0.64
CA LEU A 76 18.22 -1.80 -1.50
C LEU A 76 18.76 -0.74 -2.49
N ALA A 77 17.88 0.07 -3.07
CA ALA A 77 18.28 1.19 -3.93
C ALA A 77 19.13 2.22 -3.17
N GLN A 78 18.76 2.59 -1.94
CA GLN A 78 19.58 3.48 -1.09
C GLN A 78 20.96 2.90 -0.79
N VAL A 79 21.03 1.64 -0.36
CA VAL A 79 22.30 0.96 -0.05
C VAL A 79 23.21 0.90 -1.28
N SER A 80 22.64 0.64 -2.46
CA SER A 80 23.39 0.62 -3.72
C SER A 80 23.97 1.99 -4.07
N LEU A 81 23.21 3.08 -3.88
CA LEU A 81 23.67 4.45 -4.11
C LEU A 81 24.73 4.90 -3.11
N LEU A 82 24.58 4.54 -1.83
CA LEU A 82 25.59 4.80 -0.81
C LEU A 82 26.91 4.10 -1.17
N ARG A 83 26.86 2.82 -1.53
CA ARG A 83 28.04 2.06 -1.98
C ARG A 83 28.70 2.68 -3.22
N GLN A 84 27.91 3.16 -4.19
CA GLN A 84 28.43 3.86 -5.37
C GLN A 84 29.10 5.20 -5.00
N GLY A 85 28.53 5.94 -4.06
CA GLY A 85 29.11 7.18 -3.53
C GLY A 85 30.46 6.97 -2.85
N TYR A 86 30.62 5.87 -2.09
CA TYR A 86 31.89 5.50 -1.47
C TYR A 86 32.94 5.01 -2.47
N ASN A 87 32.54 4.22 -3.48
CA ASN A 87 33.45 3.63 -4.46
C ASN A 87 33.80 4.57 -5.64
N GLY A 88 33.18 5.76 -5.72
CA GLY A 88 33.48 6.77 -6.74
C GLY A 88 33.00 6.45 -8.17
N HIS A 89 32.38 5.28 -8.40
CA HIS A 89 31.82 4.88 -9.69
C HIS A 89 30.29 4.98 -9.68
N LEU A 90 29.72 5.87 -10.50
CA LEU A 90 28.28 5.94 -10.73
C LEU A 90 27.87 4.84 -11.71
N THR A 91 27.38 3.71 -11.19
CA THR A 91 26.77 2.66 -12.02
C THR A 91 25.25 2.78 -11.99
N ARG A 92 24.55 2.47 -13.09
CA ARG A 92 23.07 2.50 -13.13
C ARG A 92 22.41 1.32 -12.40
N GLY A 93 23.14 0.59 -11.53
CA GLY A 93 22.64 -0.60 -10.85
C GLY A 93 21.48 -0.36 -9.86
N HIS A 94 21.25 0.88 -9.43
CA HIS A 94 20.16 1.23 -8.50
C HIS A 94 18.79 1.39 -9.20
N TRP A 95 18.78 1.63 -10.51
CA TRP A 95 17.56 1.85 -11.31
C TRP A 95 16.53 0.71 -11.23
N PRO A 96 16.90 -0.57 -11.39
CA PRO A 96 15.91 -1.65 -11.36
C PRO A 96 15.23 -1.77 -9.98
N ALA A 97 15.98 -1.62 -8.89
CA ALA A 97 15.41 -1.66 -7.54
C ALA A 97 14.47 -0.47 -7.30
N GLN A 98 14.83 0.71 -7.78
CA GLN A 98 14.00 1.91 -7.65
C GLN A 98 12.72 1.83 -8.50
N LEU A 99 12.81 1.29 -9.71
CA LEU A 99 11.66 1.08 -10.58
C LEU A 99 10.70 0.03 -10.00
N LEU A 100 11.25 -1.06 -9.44
CA LEU A 100 10.45 -2.08 -8.77
C LEU A 100 9.75 -1.54 -7.51
N ALA A 101 10.43 -0.70 -6.72
CA ALA A 101 9.80 0.02 -5.62
C ALA A 101 8.63 0.88 -6.13
N LEU A 102 8.81 1.67 -7.19
CA LEU A 102 7.74 2.48 -7.77
C LEU A 102 6.55 1.64 -8.25
N LEU A 103 6.80 0.50 -8.88
CA LEU A 103 5.75 -0.42 -9.30
C LEU A 103 4.98 -0.98 -8.10
N CYS A 104 5.67 -1.39 -7.04
CA CYS A 104 5.05 -1.82 -5.79
C CYS A 104 4.21 -0.72 -5.15
N TYR A 105 4.66 0.54 -5.21
CA TYR A 105 3.90 1.69 -4.71
C TYR A 105 2.58 1.87 -5.47
N VAL A 106 2.65 1.94 -6.81
CA VAL A 106 1.46 2.15 -7.66
C VAL A 106 0.48 0.99 -7.50
N ALA A 107 0.95 -0.24 -7.49
CA ALA A 107 0.08 -1.39 -7.35
C ALA A 107 -0.52 -1.51 -5.93
N SER A 108 0.18 -1.06 -4.87
CA SER A 108 -0.39 -0.95 -3.52
C SER A 108 -1.53 0.08 -3.47
N MET A 109 -1.35 1.22 -4.14
CA MET A 109 -2.37 2.26 -4.26
C MET A 109 -3.59 1.79 -5.05
N LEU A 110 -3.38 1.08 -6.17
CA LEU A 110 -4.46 0.50 -6.96
C LEU A 110 -5.22 -0.59 -6.18
N ALA A 111 -4.52 -1.41 -5.39
CA ALA A 111 -5.15 -2.39 -4.53
C ALA A 111 -6.06 -1.73 -3.48
N PHE A 112 -5.61 -0.64 -2.86
CA PHE A 112 -6.42 0.16 -1.94
C PHE A 112 -7.67 0.74 -2.63
N CYS A 113 -7.50 1.40 -3.79
CA CYS A 113 -8.62 1.96 -4.55
C CYS A 113 -9.62 0.88 -4.99
N GLY A 114 -9.12 -0.27 -5.46
CA GLY A 114 -9.92 -1.42 -5.83
C GLY A 114 -10.71 -1.96 -4.63
N ALA A 115 -10.05 -2.15 -3.50
CA ALA A 115 -10.70 -2.61 -2.27
C ALA A 115 -11.82 -1.65 -1.82
N CYS A 116 -11.58 -0.34 -1.86
CA CYS A 116 -12.61 0.66 -1.58
C CYS A 116 -13.80 0.55 -2.56
N TRP A 117 -13.53 0.37 -3.86
CA TRP A 117 -14.57 0.22 -4.87
C TRP A 117 -15.43 -1.02 -4.64
N PHE A 118 -14.81 -2.18 -4.38
CA PHE A 118 -15.53 -3.42 -4.09
C PHE A 118 -16.32 -3.32 -2.78
N SER A 119 -15.77 -2.71 -1.73
CA SER A 119 -16.48 -2.49 -0.48
C SER A 119 -17.77 -1.70 -0.67
N VAL A 120 -17.74 -0.62 -1.46
CA VAL A 120 -18.95 0.17 -1.79
C VAL A 120 -19.93 -0.65 -2.63
N GLY A 121 -19.44 -1.43 -3.59
CA GLY A 121 -20.28 -2.31 -4.42
C GLY A 121 -21.07 -3.33 -3.61
N GLN A 122 -20.49 -3.89 -2.54
CA GLN A 122 -21.19 -4.84 -1.66
C GLN A 122 -22.34 -4.20 -0.85
N VAL A 123 -22.25 -2.91 -0.53
CA VAL A 123 -23.35 -2.19 0.14
C VAL A 123 -24.54 -1.99 -0.81
N ALA A 124 -24.27 -1.73 -2.09
CA ALA A 124 -25.30 -1.55 -3.11
C ALA A 124 -26.07 -2.85 -3.42
N THR A 125 -25.44 -4.02 -3.28
CA THR A 125 -26.10 -5.32 -3.48
C THR A 125 -26.84 -5.81 -2.24
N ALA A 126 -26.36 -5.48 -1.04
CA ALA A 126 -26.99 -5.89 0.23
C ALA A 126 -28.34 -5.18 0.51
N THR A 127 -28.48 -3.91 0.09
CA THR A 127 -29.71 -3.12 0.30
C THR A 127 -30.99 -3.72 -0.33
N PRO A 128 -31.00 -4.16 -1.60
CA PRO A 128 -32.19 -4.80 -2.17
C PRO A 128 -32.48 -6.20 -1.59
N GLN A 129 -31.47 -6.95 -1.14
CA GLN A 129 -31.68 -8.28 -0.54
C GLN A 129 -32.35 -8.20 0.84
N ALA A 130 -32.01 -7.19 1.65
CA ALA A 130 -32.66 -6.94 2.94
C ALA A 130 -34.15 -6.59 2.77
N ALA A 131 -34.50 -5.80 1.75
CA ALA A 131 -35.89 -5.46 1.44
C ALA A 131 -36.70 -6.68 0.98
N ALA A 132 -36.11 -7.57 0.17
CA ALA A 132 -36.77 -8.80 -0.29
C ALA A 132 -37.01 -9.82 0.84
N TYR A 133 -36.11 -9.91 1.82
CA TYR A 133 -36.31 -10.76 3.01
C TYR A 133 -37.37 -10.21 3.96
N ALA A 134 -37.47 -8.89 4.12
CA ALA A 134 -38.48 -8.26 4.98
C ALA A 134 -39.93 -8.39 4.45
N GLN A 135 -40.12 -8.73 3.17
CA GLN A 135 -41.44 -8.94 2.56
C GLN A 135 -41.94 -10.40 2.61
N ARG A 136 -41.17 -11.32 3.19
CA ARG A 136 -41.47 -12.76 3.21
C ARG A 136 -41.80 -13.23 4.62
#